data_AF-A0A7X9PC72-F1
#
_entry.id   AF-A0A7X9PC72-F1
#
_cell.length_a   1.000
_cell.length_b   1.000
_cell.length_c   1.000
_cell.angle_alpha   90.00
_cell.angle_beta   90.00
_cell.angle_gamma   90.00
#
_symmetry.space_group_name_H-M   'P 1'
#
loop_
_entity.id
_entity.type
_entity.pdbx_description
1 polymer ?
#
loop_
_entity_poly.entity_id
_entity_poly.type
_entity_poly.pdbx_seq_one_letter_code
_entity_poly.pdbx_strand_id
1 'polypeptide(L)' 'MEQYDNGLSYQVIGAAIEVHRVLGPGLLESAYQACLCSELEDRCVSFVREQPLPVVYKGLRLDCGYRLDLVVDN' A
#
# COMPACT_ATOMS: atom_id res chain seq x y z
N MET A 1 -25.87 5.29 4.18
CA MET A 1 -25.42 4.01 3.60
C MET A 1 -24.10 4.33 2.94
N GLU A 2 -22.99 4.01 3.60
CA GLU A 2 -21.64 4.25 3.06
C GLU A 2 -21.50 3.51 1.73
N GLN A 3 -21.24 4.23 0.65
CA GLN A 3 -20.88 3.61 -0.62
C GLN A 3 -19.46 3.09 -0.46
N TYR A 4 -19.31 1.78 -0.34
CA TYR A 4 -18.01 1.13 -0.53
C TYR A 4 -17.60 1.37 -1.98
N ASP A 5 -16.61 2.24 -2.18
CA ASP A 5 -16.00 2.39 -3.49
C ASP A 5 -15.17 1.14 -3.81
N ASN A 6 -15.83 0.16 -4.43
CA ASN A 6 -15.20 -1.06 -4.89
C ASN A 6 -14.17 -0.81 -6.01
N GLY A 7 -14.12 0.38 -6.62
CA GLY A 7 -13.21 0.71 -7.71
C GLY A 7 -11.75 0.70 -7.28
N LEU A 8 -11.43 1.43 -6.19
CA LEU A 8 -10.06 1.54 -5.70
C LEU A 8 -9.52 0.18 -5.24
N SER A 9 -10.31 -0.57 -4.45
CA SER A 9 -9.91 -1.89 -3.99
C SER A 9 -9.68 -2.85 -5.15
N TYR A 10 -10.51 -2.80 -6.19
CA TYR A 10 -10.31 -3.62 -7.40
C TYR A 10 -9.00 -3.26 -8.13
N GLN A 11 -8.67 -1.98 -8.24
CA GLN A 11 -7.43 -1.53 -8.86
C GLN A 11 -6.19 -1.97 -8.07
N VAL A 12 -6.20 -1.81 -6.75
CA VAL A 12 -5.08 -2.21 -5.87
C VAL A 12 -4.89 -3.72 -5.89
N ILE A 13 -5.97 -4.50 -5.77
CA ILE A 13 -5.91 -5.96 -5.85
C ILE A 13 -5.42 -6.40 -7.24
N GLY A 14 -5.92 -5.78 -8.32
CA GLY A 14 -5.47 -6.06 -9.68
C GLY A 14 -3.99 -5.77 -9.90
N ALA A 15 -3.46 -4.69 -9.33
CA ALA A 15 -2.03 -4.37 -9.34
C ALA A 15 -1.21 -5.45 -8.63
N ALA A 16 -1.61 -5.85 -7.42
CA ALA A 16 -0.94 -6.91 -6.67
C ALA A 16 -0.95 -8.27 -7.40
N ILE A 17 -2.05 -8.62 -8.06
CA ILE A 17 -2.18 -9.82 -8.88
C ILE A 17 -1.23 -9.76 -10.08
N GLU A 18 -1.11 -8.61 -10.75
CA GLU A 18 -0.22 -8.46 -11.90
C GLU A 18 1.25 -8.69 -11.51
N VAL A 19 1.70 -8.09 -10.40
CA VAL A 19 3.05 -8.34 -9.87
C VAL A 19 3.30 -9.84 -9.68
N HIS A 20 2.35 -10.53 -9.03
CA HIS A 20 2.47 -11.97 -8.80
C HIS A 20 2.42 -12.79 -10.09
N ARG A 21 1.60 -12.38 -11.07
CA ARG A 21 1.49 -13.05 -12.37
C ARG A 21 2.78 -12.96 -13.16
N VAL A 22 3.46 -11.82 -13.11
CA VAL A 22 4.70 -11.56 -13.87
C VAL A 22 5.92 -12.19 -13.20
N LEU A 23 6.04 -12.07 -11.87
CA LEU A 23 7.27 -12.42 -11.16
C LEU A 23 7.18 -13.70 -10.32
N GLY A 24 5.97 -14.20 -10.05
CA GLY A 24 5.74 -15.36 -9.20
C GLY A 24 5.92 -15.09 -7.70
N PRO A 25 5.85 -16.13 -6.85
CA PRO A 25 6.08 -16.01 -5.41
C PRO A 25 7.57 -15.88 -5.07
N GLY A 26 7.86 -15.46 -3.82
CA GLY A 26 9.22 -15.49 -3.25
C GLY A 26 10.03 -14.20 -3.42
N LEU A 27 9.39 -13.10 -3.80
CA LEU A 27 10.01 -11.78 -3.86
C LEU A 27 10.40 -11.28 -2.47
N LEU A 28 11.52 -10.57 -2.40
CA LEU A 28 11.81 -9.71 -1.25
C LEU A 28 10.73 -8.64 -1.13
N GLU A 29 10.39 -8.27 0.09
CA GLU A 29 9.38 -7.24 0.38
C GLU A 29 9.67 -5.93 -0.35
N SER A 30 10.92 -5.45 -0.33
CA SER A 30 11.34 -4.23 -1.01
C SER A 30 11.16 -4.30 -2.54
N ALA A 31 11.40 -5.46 -3.14
CA ALA A 31 11.19 -5.68 -4.56
C ALA A 31 9.69 -5.72 -4.88
N TYR A 32 8.89 -6.43 -4.07
CA TYR A 32 7.44 -6.49 -4.24
C TYR A 32 6.79 -5.11 -4.12
N GLN A 33 7.16 -4.35 -3.09
CA GLN A 33 6.67 -2.98 -2.87
C GLN A 33 7.00 -2.08 -4.07
N ALA A 34 8.23 -2.14 -4.60
CA ALA A 34 8.62 -1.35 -5.76
C ALA A 34 7.81 -1.69 -7.02
N CYS A 35 7.59 -2.97 -7.30
CA CYS A 35 6.74 -3.40 -8.42
C CYS A 35 5.28 -2.98 -8.22
N LEU A 36 4.74 -3.14 -7.01
CA LEU A 36 3.37 -2.72 -6.70
C LEU A 36 3.20 -1.20 -6.89
N CYS A 37 4.17 -0.39 -6.48
CA CYS A 37 4.14 1.06 -6.74
C CYS A 37 4.06 1.35 -8.24
N SER A 38 4.89 0.68 -9.06
CA SER A 38 4.86 0.83 -10.52
C SER A 38 3.48 0.50 -11.11
N GLU A 39 2.87 -0.61 -10.67
CA GLU A 39 1.53 -0.99 -11.13
C GLU A 39 0.44 0.01 -10.69
N LEU A 40 0.56 0.61 -9.51
CA LEU A 40 -0.36 1.66 -9.04
C LEU A 40 -0.17 2.96 -9.85
N GLU A 41 1.07 3.35 -10.16
CA GLU A 41 1.38 4.50 -11.04
C GLU A 41 0.76 4.32 -12.43
N ASP A 42 0.94 3.14 -13.05
CA ASP A 42 0.38 2.83 -14.37
C ASP A 42 -1.16 2.89 -14.39
N ARG A 43 -1.79 2.61 -13.25
CA ARG A 43 -3.24 2.71 -13.05
C ARG A 43 -3.71 4.10 -12.63
N CYS A 44 -2.80 5.07 -12.52
CA CYS A 44 -3.06 6.43 -12.03
C CYS A 44 -3.68 6.45 -10.62
N VAL A 45 -3.32 5.48 -9.78
CA VAL A 45 -3.75 5.41 -8.38
C VAL A 45 -2.78 6.20 -7.51
N SER A 46 -3.29 7.12 -6.70
CA SER A 46 -2.47 7.92 -5.79
C SER A 46 -2.06 7.09 -4.57
N PHE A 47 -0.79 7.19 -4.17
CA PHE A 47 -0.31 6.52 -2.96
C PHE A 47 0.84 7.28 -2.30
N VAL A 48 1.07 6.97 -1.03
CA VAL A 48 2.21 7.42 -0.24
C VAL A 48 2.97 6.20 0.25
N ARG A 49 4.29 6.23 0.12
CA ARG A 49 5.18 5.17 0.59
C ARG A 49 5.73 5.49 1.97
N GLU A 50 5.90 4.45 2.78
CA GLU A 50 6.61 4.53 4.06
C GLU A 50 6.09 5.63 5.00
N GLN A 51 4.76 5.80 5.04
CA GLN A 51 4.11 6.84 5.83
C GLN A 51 4.35 6.58 7.33
N PRO A 52 4.97 7.51 8.07
CA PRO A 52 5.10 7.37 9.51
C PRO A 52 3.73 7.50 10.17
N LEU A 53 3.41 6.58 11.07
CA LEU A 53 2.20 6.61 11.87
C LEU A 53 2.57 6.62 13.36
N PRO A 54 2.20 7.68 14.11
CA PRO A 54 2.49 7.76 15.52
C PRO A 54 1.69 6.71 16.30
N VAL A 55 2.29 6.15 17.35
CA VAL A 55 1.58 5.28 18.31
C VAL A 55 1.53 5.94 19.67
N VAL A 56 0.40 5.79 20.37
CA VAL A 56 0.25 6.22 21.75
C VAL A 56 0.39 5.01 22.66
N TYR A 57 1.48 4.96 23.43
CA TYR A 57 1.72 3.92 24.41
C TYR A 57 1.69 4.51 25.81
N LYS A 58 0.68 4.15 26.61
CA LYS A 58 0.50 4.64 28.00
C LYS A 58 0.52 6.16 28.13
N GLY A 59 -0.07 6.88 27.16
CA GLY A 59 -0.10 8.33 27.12
C GLY A 59 1.17 8.98 26.55
N LEU A 60 2.23 8.21 26.25
CA LEU A 60 3.39 8.69 25.51
C LEU A 60 3.12 8.60 24.01
N ARG A 61 3.22 9.73 23.31
CA ARG A 61 3.18 9.79 21.85
C ARG A 61 4.56 9.45 21.29
N LEU A 62 4.65 8.37 20.53
CA LEU A 62 5.84 7.96 19.80
C LEU A 62 5.62 8.30 18.32
N ASP A 63 6.29 9.35 17.82
CA ASP A 63 6.02 9.89 16.48
C ASP A 63 6.40 8.95 15.32
N CYS A 64 7.21 7.92 15.59
CA CYS A 64 7.63 6.89 14.64
C CYS A 64 7.23 5.48 15.09
N GLY A 65 6.08 5.33 15.74
CA GLY A 65 5.59 4.04 16.24
C GLY A 65 5.44 2.97 15.17
N TYR A 66 4.98 3.35 13.98
CA TYR A 66 4.89 2.50 12.80
C TYR A 66 5.36 3.25 11.55
N ARG A 67 5.73 2.46 10.54
CA ARG A 67 5.95 2.92 9.18
C ARG A 67 5.09 2.04 8.28
N LEU A 68 4.08 2.64 7.68
CA LEU A 68 3.17 1.94 6.76
C LEU A 68 3.86 1.84 5.40
N ASP A 69 3.96 0.64 4.83
CA ASP A 69 4.69 0.45 3.57
C ASP A 69 4.06 1.26 2.43
N LEU A 70 2.73 1.24 2.37
CA LEU A 70 1.91 1.92 1.37
C LEU A 70 0.60 2.40 2.00
N VAL A 71 0.24 3.64 1.72
CA VAL A 71 -1.08 4.22 1.99
C VAL A 71 -1.67 4.65 0.66
N VAL A 72 -2.83 4.10 0.33
CA VAL A 72 -3.57 4.43 -0.89
C VAL A 72 -4.81 5.20 -0.48
N ASP A 73 -5.05 6.34 -1.12
CA ASP A 73 -6.19 7.21 -0.83
C ASP A 73 -6.87 7.64 -2.14
N ASN A 74 -8.16 7.96 -2.05
CA ASN A 74 -9.06 8.23 -3.18
C ASN A 74 -9.22 9.73 -3.42
#